data_AF-S4UIJ6-F1
#
_entry.id   AF-S4UIJ6-F1
#
_cell.length_a   1.000
_cell.length_b   1.000
_cell.length_c   1.000
_cell.angle_alpha   90.00
_cell.angle_beta   90.00
_cell.angle_gamma   90.00
#
_symmetry.space_group_name_H-M   'P 1'
#
loop_
_entity.id
_entity.type
_entity.pdbx_description
1 polymer ?
#
loop_
_entity_poly.entity_id
_entity_poly.type
_entity_poly.pdbx_seq_one_letter_code
_entity_poly.pdbx_strand_id
1 'polypeptide(L)' 'GLCPALKEDIEIFLDQSVTDYVNFIKQYKEDTATLKNAEKLKKCADDKFTEEDKESIKSLLKKIEASIAC' A
#
# COMPACT_ATOMS: atom_id res chain seq x y z
N GLY A 1 -4.80 10.24 -13.86
CA GLY A 1 -4.45 10.55 -12.45
C GLY A 1 -5.04 9.51 -11.51
N LEU A 2 -4.28 9.03 -10.53
CA LEU A 2 -4.69 7.89 -9.69
C LEU A 2 -5.91 8.21 -8.80
N CYS A 3 -6.77 7.20 -8.62
CA CYS A 3 -7.90 7.24 -7.70
C CYS A 3 -7.43 7.55 -6.27
N PRO A 4 -8.05 8.49 -5.52
CA PRO A 4 -7.66 8.81 -4.15
C PRO A 4 -7.58 7.59 -3.23
N ALA A 5 -8.55 6.67 -3.31
CA ALA A 5 -8.56 5.45 -2.50
C ALA A 5 -7.36 4.53 -2.79
N LEU A 6 -6.84 4.53 -4.03
CA LEU A 6 -5.64 3.78 -4.38
C LEU A 6 -4.37 4.44 -3.81
N LYS A 7 -4.34 5.78 -3.69
CA LYS A 7 -3.23 6.47 -3.03
C LYS A 7 -3.20 6.15 -1.55
N GLU A 8 -4.35 6.24 -0.90
CA GLU A 8 -4.52 5.90 0.51
C GLU A 8 -4.14 4.43 0.79
N ASP A 9 -4.53 3.50 -0.08
CA ASP A 9 -4.11 2.09 0.01
C ASP A 9 -2.58 1.96 0.08
N ILE A 10 -1.86 2.64 -0.81
CA ILE A 10 -0.40 2.55 -0.88
C ILE A 10 0.26 3.27 0.30
N GLU A 11 -0.27 4.42 0.73
CA GLU A 11 0.22 5.12 1.92
C GLU A 11 0.07 4.27 3.18
N ILE A 12 -1.10 3.65 3.39
CA ILE A 12 -1.33 2.74 4.51
C ILE A 12 -0.43 1.50 4.40
N PHE A 13 -0.27 0.94 3.20
CA PHE A 13 0.60 -0.21 2.98
C PHE A 13 2.07 0.07 3.30
N LEU A 14 2.57 1.29 3.08
CA LEU A 14 3.98 1.61 3.34
C LEU A 14 4.23 2.07 4.78
N ASP A 15 3.30 2.84 5.36
CA ASP A 15 3.59 3.64 6.56
C ASP A 15 2.86 3.17 7.83
N GLN A 16 1.71 2.52 7.68
CA GLN A 16 0.88 2.13 8.83
C GLN A 16 1.17 0.70 9.30
N SER A 17 0.56 0.31 10.42
CA SER A 17 0.75 -1.04 10.95
C SER A 17 0.08 -2.10 10.07
N VAL A 18 0.51 -3.37 10.22
CA VAL A 18 -0.14 -4.53 9.59
C VAL A 18 -1.64 -4.55 9.87
N THR A 19 -2.04 -4.28 11.11
CA THR A 19 -3.44 -4.28 11.53
C THR A 19 -4.24 -3.19 10.82
N ASP A 20 -3.67 -1.98 10.71
CA ASP A 20 -4.33 -0.86 10.05
C ASP A 20 -4.53 -1.14 8.55
N TYR A 21 -3.51 -1.70 7.89
CA TYR A 21 -3.62 -2.11 6.50
C TYR A 21 -4.70 -3.18 6.27
N VAL A 22 -4.73 -4.24 7.08
CA VAL A 22 -5.75 -5.28 6.98
C VAL A 22 -7.15 -4.72 7.23
N ASN A 23 -7.30 -3.83 8.21
CA ASN A 23 -8.57 -3.15 8.50
C ASN A 23 -9.02 -2.24 7.35
N PHE A 24 -8.09 -1.56 6.68
CA PHE A 24 -8.39 -0.78 5.48
C PHE A 24 -8.89 -1.69 4.34
N ILE A 25 -8.17 -2.75 3.99
CA ILE A 25 -8.57 -3.71 2.94
C ILE A 25 -9.95 -4.32 3.22
N LYS A 26 -10.24 -4.60 4.49
CA LYS A 26 -11.52 -5.16 4.94
C LYS A 26 -12.73 -4.30 4.50
N GLN A 27 -12.58 -2.99 4.40
CA GLN A 27 -13.65 -2.08 3.96
C GLN A 27 -14.05 -2.30 2.50
N TYR A 28 -13.13 -2.81 1.67
CA TYR A 28 -13.35 -3.07 0.24
C TYR A 28 -13.64 -4.55 -0.03
N LYS A 29 -13.00 -5.45 0.70
CA LYS A 29 -13.14 -6.89 0.51
C LYS A 29 -12.94 -7.67 1.82
N GLU A 30 -14.05 -7.99 2.48
CA GLU A 30 -14.08 -8.88 3.65
C GLU A 30 -14.12 -10.36 3.24
N ASP A 31 -13.03 -10.83 2.62
CA ASP A 31 -12.81 -12.25 2.29
C ASP A 31 -11.58 -12.77 3.06
N THR A 32 -11.70 -13.95 3.67
CA THR A 32 -10.65 -14.54 4.51
C THR A 32 -9.35 -14.77 3.74
N ALA A 33 -9.41 -15.18 2.47
CA ALA A 33 -8.20 -15.43 1.68
C ALA A 33 -7.48 -14.11 1.34
N THR A 34 -8.25 -13.09 0.95
CA THR A 34 -7.76 -11.75 0.65
C THR A 34 -7.10 -11.11 1.86
N LEU A 35 -7.75 -11.14 3.03
CA LEU A 35 -7.21 -10.53 4.25
C LEU A 35 -5.93 -11.22 4.73
N LYS A 36 -5.85 -12.56 4.66
CA LYS A 36 -4.63 -13.31 4.98
C LYS A 36 -3.47 -12.98 4.04
N ASN A 37 -3.76 -12.81 2.76
CA ASN A 37 -2.74 -12.43 1.78
C ASN A 37 -2.28 -10.99 1.98
N ALA A 38 -3.19 -10.05 2.25
CA ALA A 38 -2.88 -8.67 2.59
C ALA A 38 -1.95 -8.60 3.82
N GLU A 39 -2.29 -9.31 4.89
CA GLU A 39 -1.47 -9.41 6.10
C GLU A 39 -0.07 -9.95 5.79
N LYS A 40 0.02 -11.03 5.01
CA LYS A 40 1.31 -11.66 4.65
C LYS A 40 2.19 -10.73 3.81
N LEU A 41 1.60 -10.04 2.82
CA LEU A 41 2.34 -9.11 1.96
C LEU A 41 2.82 -7.90 2.75
N LYS A 42 1.98 -7.35 3.62
CA LYS A 42 2.33 -6.21 4.46
C LYS A 42 3.45 -6.54 5.43
N LYS A 43 3.40 -7.68 6.13
CA LYS A 43 4.50 -8.16 6.96
C LYS A 43 5.81 -8.30 6.18
N CYS A 44 5.75 -8.89 4.98
CA CYS A 44 6.93 -9.02 4.12
C CYS A 44 7.50 -7.65 3.71
N ALA A 45 6.64 -6.69 3.36
CA ALA A 45 7.06 -5.34 3.01
C ALA A 45 7.69 -4.62 4.20
N ASP A 46 7.09 -4.71 5.38
CA ASP A 46 7.61 -4.10 6.61
C ASP A 46 8.97 -4.68 7.02
N ASP A 47 9.18 -5.98 6.82
CA ASP A 47 10.46 -6.65 7.09
C ASP A 47 11.55 -6.32 6.06
N LYS A 48 11.17 -5.90 4.84
CA LYS A 48 12.10 -5.77 3.71
C LYS A 48 12.42 -4.33 3.32
N PHE A 49 11.45 -3.44 3.41
CA PHE A 49 11.62 -2.06 2.99
C PHE A 49 12.22 -1.24 4.12
N THR A 50 13.39 -0.68 3.84
CA THR A 50 13.95 0.38 4.66
C THR A 50 13.13 1.66 4.48
N GLU A 51 13.36 2.65 5.34
CA GLU A 51 12.73 3.97 5.17
C GLU A 51 13.14 4.63 3.84
N GLU A 52 14.39 4.44 3.38
CA GLU A 52 14.85 4.92 2.07
C GLU A 52 14.09 4.25 0.90
N ASP A 53 13.80 2.95 1.02
CA ASP A 53 12.98 2.24 0.02
C ASP A 53 11.56 2.81 -0.02
N LYS A 54 10.94 3.05 1.14
CA LYS A 54 9.59 3.63 1.23
C LYS A 54 9.54 5.02 0.62
N GLU A 55 10.53 5.87 0.89
CA GLU A 55 10.65 7.20 0.27
C GLU A 55 10.82 7.12 -1.25
N SER A 56 11.65 6.17 -1.71
CA SER A 56 11.87 5.92 -3.13
C SER A 56 10.60 5.45 -3.83
N ILE A 57 9.81 4.57 -3.21
CA ILE A 57 8.50 4.13 -3.72
C ILE A 57 7.53 5.31 -3.80
N LYS A 58 7.44 6.14 -2.75
CA LYS A 58 6.60 7.36 -2.77
C LYS A 58 7.01 8.33 -3.87
N SER A 59 8.31 8.49 -4.10
CA SER A 59 8.84 9.31 -5.19
C SER A 59 8.46 8.73 -6.56
N LEU A 60 8.52 7.42 -6.74
CA LEU A 60 8.08 6.74 -7.96
C LEU A 60 6.59 6.95 -8.22
N LEU A 61 5.73 6.85 -7.19
CA LEU A 61 4.29 7.08 -7.33
C LEU A 61 3.99 8.49 -7.85
N LYS A 62 4.67 9.51 -7.33
CA LYS A 62 4.54 10.89 -7.84
C LYS A 62 4.89 11.00 -9.33
N LYS A 63 5.91 10.27 -9.78
CA LYS A 63 6.30 10.22 -11.21
C LYS A 63 5.26 9.49 -12.06
N ILE A 64 4.68 8.39 -11.54
CA ILE A 64 3.60 7.67 -12.21
C ILE A 64 2.40 8.61 -12.39
N GLU A 65 1.98 9.30 -11.32
CA GLU A 65 0.84 10.23 -11.36
C GLU A 65 1.03 11.40 -12.32
N ALA A 66 2.25 11.91 -12.45
CA ALA A 66 2.58 13.01 -13.35
C ALA A 66 2.75 12.58 -14.81
N SER A 67 2.79 11.27 -15.08
CA SER A 67 2.96 10.74 -16.44
C SER A 67 1.71 10.97 -17.28
N ILE A 68 1.89 11.32 -18.56
CA ILE A 68 0.80 11.40 -19.54
C ILE A 68 0.09 10.05 -19.76
N ALA A 69 0.73 8.95 -19.37
CA ALA A 69 0.17 7.61 -19.47
C ALA A 69 -0.76 7.24 -18.29
N CYS A 70 -0.90 8.10 -17.27
CA CYS A 70 -1.62 7.83 -16.02
C CYS A 70 -2.97 8.55 -15.90
#